data_AF-A0A9E3N3V2-F1
#
_entry.id   AF-A0A9E3N3V2-F1
#
_cell.length_a   1.000
_cell.length_b   1.000
_cell.length_c   1.000
_cell.angle_alpha   90.00
_cell.angle_beta   90.00
_cell.angle_gamma   90.00
#
_symmetry.space_group_name_H-M   'P 1'
#
loop_
_entity.id
_entity.type
_entity.pdbx_description
1 polymer ?
#
loop_
_entity_poly.entity_id
_entity_poly.type
_entity_poly.pdbx_seq_one_letter_code
_entity_poly.pdbx_strand_id
1 'polypeptide(L)'
;MNPRVPALLGLLAFLPVGSALAQVACPDGTHFFGGNIAPDASQCVPILVDDAPPRKTVTEARMEALDAMDDATSAWGRVALTMANDAQKKRQLMAGKWEVYQDQERADPGEFCSALFLNPDGILRLSGPGGGYEGAMLTFWGRDIPRPAAARTVRVKLAQSDDTGGPQTVTAFNYTQPGEQGWGAIAIAVPSADALLANMIDDLGFTIAIDNRQVIAIRWSNGLSARDRLKACVQRRSK
;
A
#
# COMPACT_ATOMS: atom_id res chain seq x y z
N MET A 1 -7.90 48.81 -67.44
CA MET A 1 -6.49 48.56 -67.07
C MET A 1 -6.47 47.83 -65.74
N ASN A 2 -5.92 46.61 -65.71
CA ASN A 2 -5.62 45.79 -64.52
C ASN A 2 -4.46 46.42 -63.69
N PRO A 3 -4.15 46.01 -62.43
CA PRO A 3 -4.25 44.64 -61.88
C PRO A 3 -4.90 44.54 -60.46
N ARG A 4 -5.67 43.49 -60.16
CA ARG A 4 -5.28 42.21 -59.53
C ARG A 4 -4.38 42.34 -58.29
N VAL A 5 -5.00 42.24 -57.10
CA VAL A 5 -4.36 41.86 -55.84
C VAL A 5 -5.06 40.59 -55.33
N PRO A 6 -4.38 39.45 -55.17
CA PRO A 6 -4.97 38.30 -54.49
C PRO A 6 -4.74 38.43 -52.99
N ALA A 7 -5.81 38.31 -52.21
CA ALA A 7 -5.73 38.11 -50.77
C ALA A 7 -5.29 36.66 -50.51
N LEU A 8 -4.05 36.47 -50.02
CA LEU A 8 -3.62 35.21 -49.43
C LEU A 8 -4.28 35.08 -48.04
N LEU A 9 -5.35 34.30 -47.96
CA LEU A 9 -5.84 33.72 -46.71
C LEU A 9 -4.89 32.58 -46.32
N GLY A 10 -3.91 32.88 -45.48
CA GLY A 10 -3.12 31.86 -44.80
C GLY A 10 -3.94 31.21 -43.69
N LEU A 11 -4.45 30.00 -43.94
CA LEU A 11 -4.93 29.12 -42.87
C LEU A 11 -3.71 28.68 -42.06
N LEU A 12 -3.47 29.31 -40.91
CA LEU A 12 -2.63 28.74 -39.85
C LEU A 12 -3.40 27.60 -39.21
N ALA A 13 -3.13 26.38 -39.65
CA ALA A 13 -3.54 25.17 -38.95
C ALA A 13 -2.80 25.13 -37.60
N PHE A 14 -3.46 25.55 -36.52
CA PHE A 14 -3.04 25.23 -35.17
C PHE A 14 -3.21 23.72 -34.97
N LEU A 15 -2.13 22.97 -35.13
CA LEU A 15 -2.04 21.61 -34.59
C LEU A 15 -2.04 21.74 -33.06
N PRO A 16 -2.97 21.11 -32.33
CA PRO A 16 -2.82 20.98 -30.89
C PRO A 16 -1.59 20.11 -30.66
N VAL A 17 -0.53 20.69 -30.10
CA VAL A 17 0.55 19.93 -29.45
C VAL A 17 -0.06 19.34 -28.18
N GLY A 18 -0.82 18.27 -28.36
CA GLY A 18 -1.18 17.38 -27.27
C GLY A 18 0.11 16.68 -26.85
N SER A 19 0.69 17.12 -25.74
CA SER A 19 1.72 16.35 -25.05
C SER A 19 1.08 15.03 -24.60
N ALA A 20 1.11 14.02 -25.47
CA ALA A 20 0.87 12.65 -25.08
C ALA A 20 2.03 12.27 -24.16
N LEU A 21 1.81 12.36 -22.85
CA LEU A 21 2.68 11.71 -21.88
C LEU A 21 2.61 10.22 -22.22
N ALA A 22 3.70 9.68 -22.75
CA ALA A 22 3.85 8.26 -22.97
C ALA A 22 3.66 7.57 -21.61
N GLN A 23 2.54 6.87 -21.45
CA GLN A 23 2.35 5.95 -20.34
C GLN A 23 3.37 4.84 -20.54
N VAL A 24 4.45 4.86 -19.76
CA VAL A 24 5.39 3.75 -19.73
C VAL A 24 4.64 2.56 -19.17
N ALA A 25 4.44 1.53 -19.99
CA ALA A 25 3.86 0.26 -19.57
C ALA A 25 5.00 -0.66 -19.13
N CYS A 26 4.86 -1.30 -17.97
CA CYS A 26 5.83 -2.29 -17.54
C CYS A 26 5.83 -3.50 -18.49
N PRO A 27 7.02 -4.06 -18.82
CA PRO A 27 7.11 -5.32 -19.55
C PRO A 27 6.28 -6.44 -18.90
N ASP A 28 5.79 -7.37 -19.70
CA ASP A 28 5.08 -8.56 -19.21
C ASP A 28 5.90 -9.27 -18.11
N GLY A 29 5.26 -9.58 -16.98
CA GLY A 29 5.94 -10.17 -15.83
C GLY A 29 6.63 -9.15 -14.90
N THR A 30 6.36 -7.85 -15.04
CA THR A 30 6.83 -6.80 -14.12
C THR A 30 5.67 -5.85 -13.72
N HIS A 31 5.79 -5.15 -12.60
CA HIS A 31 4.81 -4.14 -12.15
C HIS A 31 5.51 -2.89 -11.64
N PHE A 32 4.84 -1.74 -11.73
CA PHE A 32 5.37 -0.48 -11.22
C PHE A 32 5.45 -0.52 -9.71
N PHE A 33 6.63 -0.19 -9.18
CA PHE A 33 6.83 -0.01 -7.76
C PHE A 33 7.42 1.38 -7.50
N GLY A 34 6.52 2.35 -7.34
CA GLY A 34 6.80 3.62 -6.69
C GLY A 34 6.19 4.85 -7.35
N GLY A 35 5.64 5.73 -6.50
CA GLY A 35 5.04 7.01 -6.90
C GLY A 35 6.01 8.18 -6.66
N ASN A 36 5.91 9.19 -7.52
CA ASN A 36 6.60 10.51 -7.51
C ASN A 36 7.80 10.74 -8.45
N ILE A 37 8.05 9.87 -9.43
CA ILE A 37 8.88 10.21 -10.60
C ILE A 37 8.06 9.89 -11.85
N ALA A 38 8.24 10.66 -12.93
CA ALA A 38 7.64 10.32 -14.21
C ALA A 38 7.89 8.82 -14.49
N PRO A 39 6.86 8.04 -14.82
CA PRO A 39 6.95 6.58 -14.86
C PRO A 39 8.09 6.18 -15.79
N ASP A 40 9.07 5.47 -15.24
CA ASP A 40 10.26 4.99 -15.95
C ASP A 40 10.34 3.46 -15.86
N ALA A 41 10.88 2.83 -16.90
CA ALA A 41 11.01 1.38 -16.98
C ALA A 41 11.91 0.79 -15.87
N SER A 42 12.79 1.59 -15.26
CA SER A 42 13.59 1.15 -14.10
C SER A 42 12.77 0.93 -12.82
N GLN A 43 11.53 1.42 -12.77
CA GLN A 43 10.60 1.25 -11.64
C GLN A 43 9.72 -0.01 -11.79
N CYS A 44 9.87 -0.74 -12.90
CA CYS A 44 9.22 -2.02 -13.11
C CYS A 44 9.98 -3.11 -12.36
N VAL A 45 9.39 -3.61 -11.28
CA VAL A 45 9.96 -4.74 -10.52
C VAL A 45 9.34 -6.05 -11.01
N PRO A 46 10.11 -7.15 -11.06
CA PRO A 46 9.58 -8.46 -11.43
C PRO A 46 8.33 -8.80 -10.61
N ILE A 47 7.28 -9.22 -11.30
CA ILE A 47 6.34 -10.18 -10.74
C ILE A 47 7.22 -11.41 -10.55
N LEU A 48 7.56 -11.73 -9.31
CA LEU A 48 8.31 -12.94 -9.00
C LEU A 48 7.49 -14.14 -9.50
N VAL A 49 7.81 -14.63 -10.69
CA VAL A 49 7.33 -15.90 -11.23
C VAL A 49 8.35 -16.93 -10.76
N ASP A 50 7.86 -17.91 -10.00
CA ASP A 50 8.62 -18.93 -9.30
C ASP A 50 9.55 -19.73 -10.23
N ASP A 51 10.86 -19.68 -9.99
CA ASP A 51 11.81 -20.68 -10.50
C ASP A 51 12.93 -20.93 -9.48
N ALA A 52 12.58 -21.60 -8.37
CA ALA A 52 13.39 -22.58 -7.63
C ALA A 52 12.74 -22.89 -6.27
N PRO A 53 12.68 -24.15 -5.82
CA PRO A 53 12.07 -24.47 -4.53
C PRO A 53 13.04 -24.18 -3.38
N PRO A 54 12.50 -23.69 -2.25
CA PRO A 54 12.67 -24.42 -1.01
C PRO A 54 11.32 -24.86 -0.43
N ARG A 55 11.36 -25.71 0.59
CA ARG A 55 10.21 -26.27 1.31
C ARG A 55 9.20 -25.16 1.67
N LYS A 56 7.92 -25.40 1.32
CA LYS A 56 6.75 -24.48 1.32
C LYS A 56 6.69 -23.57 0.07
N THR A 57 5.54 -23.54 -0.59
CA THR A 57 5.28 -22.63 -1.72
C THR A 57 5.39 -21.18 -1.24
N VAL A 58 5.76 -20.24 -2.11
CA VAL A 58 5.92 -18.81 -1.73
C VAL A 58 4.62 -18.25 -1.12
N THR A 59 3.46 -18.73 -1.56
CA THR A 59 2.16 -18.40 -0.97
C THR A 59 2.02 -18.89 0.46
N GLU A 60 2.45 -20.13 0.76
CA GLU A 60 2.45 -20.65 2.14
C GLU A 60 3.41 -19.87 3.04
N ALA A 61 4.61 -19.53 2.57
CA ALA A 61 5.55 -18.71 3.33
C ALA A 61 5.00 -17.30 3.61
N ARG A 62 4.32 -16.69 2.63
CA ARG A 62 3.63 -15.39 2.82
C ARG A 62 2.45 -15.48 3.76
N MET A 63 1.69 -16.59 3.73
CA MET A 63 0.60 -16.84 4.67
C MET A 63 1.10 -17.03 6.09
N GLU A 64 2.19 -17.78 6.28
CA GLU A 64 2.83 -17.93 7.59
C GLU A 64 3.39 -16.59 8.10
N ALA A 65 4.02 -15.80 7.22
CA ALA A 65 4.46 -14.46 7.56
C ALA A 65 3.28 -13.54 7.90
N LEU A 66 2.17 -13.64 7.17
CA LEU A 66 0.93 -12.92 7.48
C LEU A 66 0.42 -13.29 8.85
N ASP A 67 0.29 -14.57 9.18
CA ASP A 67 -0.16 -15.02 10.49
C ASP A 67 0.78 -14.57 11.61
N ALA A 68 2.10 -14.61 11.39
CA ALA A 68 3.10 -14.18 12.37
C ALA A 68 3.13 -12.65 12.56
N MET A 69 2.88 -11.89 11.49
CA MET A 69 2.76 -10.45 11.52
C MET A 69 1.40 -10.02 12.07
N ASP A 70 0.34 -10.77 11.84
CA ASP A 70 -1.02 -10.47 12.27
C ASP A 70 -1.26 -10.94 13.71
N ASP A 71 -0.34 -10.63 14.64
CA ASP A 71 -0.65 -10.74 16.06
C ASP A 71 -1.73 -9.72 16.42
N ALA A 72 -2.98 -10.16 16.21
CA ALA A 72 -4.20 -9.43 16.44
C ALA A 72 -4.20 -8.77 17.82
N THR A 73 -3.61 -9.43 18.82
CA THR A 73 -3.70 -9.00 20.21
C THR A 73 -3.07 -7.62 20.40
N SER A 74 -1.89 -7.40 19.81
CA SER A 74 -1.14 -6.16 20.01
C SER A 74 -1.72 -4.99 19.20
N ALA A 75 -2.06 -5.22 17.93
CA ALA A 75 -2.64 -4.19 17.07
C ALA A 75 -4.05 -3.78 17.55
N TRP A 76 -4.93 -4.72 17.87
CA TRP A 76 -6.29 -4.41 18.32
C TRP A 76 -6.33 -3.86 19.74
N GLY A 77 -5.41 -4.26 20.61
CA GLY A 77 -5.22 -3.60 21.91
C GLY A 77 -4.94 -2.10 21.74
N ARG A 78 -4.09 -1.72 20.78
CA ARG A 78 -3.78 -0.32 20.46
C ARG A 78 -4.94 0.43 19.82
N VAL A 79 -5.66 -0.22 18.91
CA VAL A 79 -6.90 0.31 18.33
C VAL A 79 -7.92 0.57 19.44
N ALA A 80 -8.16 -0.39 20.33
CA ALA A 80 -9.07 -0.25 21.46
C ALA A 80 -8.64 0.88 22.41
N LEU A 81 -7.34 0.99 22.73
CA LEU A 81 -6.79 2.09 23.53
C LEU A 81 -6.99 3.46 22.87
N THR A 82 -6.93 3.52 21.54
CA THR A 82 -7.16 4.75 20.76
C THR A 82 -8.65 5.07 20.61
N MET A 83 -9.50 4.06 20.53
CA MET A 83 -10.96 4.19 20.41
C MET A 83 -11.70 4.31 21.75
N ALA A 84 -10.98 4.20 22.88
CA ALA A 84 -11.54 4.43 24.21
C ALA A 84 -12.28 5.78 24.27
N ASN A 85 -13.36 5.86 25.07
CA ASN A 85 -14.27 7.01 25.14
C ASN A 85 -13.64 8.25 25.81
N ASP A 86 -12.61 8.79 25.20
CA ASP A 86 -11.83 9.95 25.59
C ASP A 86 -11.90 10.99 24.46
N ALA A 87 -12.31 12.21 24.78
CA ALA A 87 -12.53 13.26 23.79
C ALA A 87 -11.24 13.68 23.05
N GLN A 88 -10.09 13.65 23.72
CA GLN A 88 -8.81 13.94 23.08
C GLN A 88 -8.42 12.83 22.11
N LYS A 89 -8.59 11.57 22.51
CA LYS A 89 -8.29 10.43 21.63
C LYS A 89 -9.21 10.39 20.42
N LYS A 90 -10.50 10.71 20.59
CA LYS A 90 -11.44 10.88 19.48
C LYS A 90 -10.98 11.97 18.51
N ARG A 91 -10.53 13.13 19.00
CA ARG A 91 -9.98 14.18 18.12
C ARG A 91 -8.75 13.72 17.35
N GLN A 92 -7.84 13.01 18.01
CA GLN A 92 -6.65 12.43 17.36
C GLN A 92 -7.03 11.40 16.29
N LEU A 93 -8.01 10.55 16.57
CA LEU A 93 -8.54 9.59 15.61
C LEU A 93 -9.15 10.29 14.39
N MET A 94 -9.96 11.34 14.58
CA MET A 94 -10.56 12.10 13.48
C MET A 94 -9.52 12.77 12.59
N ALA A 95 -8.36 13.16 13.14
CA ALA A 95 -7.25 13.73 12.39
C ALA A 95 -6.37 12.67 11.70
N GLY A 96 -6.57 11.37 12.01
CA GLY A 96 -5.65 10.31 11.67
C GLY A 96 -4.50 10.22 12.67
N LYS A 97 -4.16 9.00 13.10
CA LYS A 97 -3.12 8.77 14.11
C LYS A 97 -2.15 7.68 13.66
N TRP A 98 -0.87 7.94 13.82
CA TRP A 98 0.19 6.94 13.68
C TRP A 98 0.65 6.39 15.03
N GLU A 99 0.82 5.07 15.09
CA GLU A 99 1.55 4.37 16.14
C GLU A 99 2.65 3.52 15.51
N VAL A 100 3.89 3.66 15.99
CA VAL A 100 5.02 2.85 15.53
C VAL A 100 5.57 2.05 16.71
N TYR A 101 5.72 0.74 16.51
CA TYR A 101 6.07 -0.23 17.56
C TYR A 101 6.69 -1.49 16.96
N GLN A 102 7.21 -2.36 17.82
CA GLN A 102 7.57 -3.74 17.48
C GLN A 102 6.41 -4.63 17.96
N ASP A 103 5.77 -5.39 17.05
CA ASP A 103 4.53 -6.11 17.37
C ASP A 103 4.73 -7.23 18.38
N GLN A 104 5.93 -7.82 18.41
CA GLN A 104 6.24 -8.98 19.24
C GLN A 104 7.26 -8.64 20.33
N GLU A 105 6.89 -8.92 21.59
CA GLU A 105 7.72 -8.64 22.76
C GLU A 105 9.05 -9.43 22.78
N ARG A 106 9.09 -10.60 22.14
CA ARG A 106 10.26 -11.48 22.09
C ARG A 106 10.89 -11.59 20.71
N ALA A 107 10.51 -10.71 19.79
CA ALA A 107 11.16 -10.66 18.48
C ALA A 107 12.59 -10.13 18.59
N ASP A 108 13.44 -10.63 17.70
CA ASP A 108 14.79 -10.09 17.53
C ASP A 108 14.72 -8.59 17.18
N PRO A 109 15.73 -7.80 17.59
CA PRO A 109 15.72 -6.37 17.33
C PRO A 109 15.51 -6.06 15.84
N GLY A 110 14.51 -5.24 15.54
CA GLY A 110 14.21 -4.82 14.17
C GLY A 110 13.31 -5.77 13.37
N GLU A 111 12.93 -6.92 13.94
CA GLU A 111 11.89 -7.78 13.36
C GLU A 111 10.48 -7.37 13.82
N PHE A 112 9.48 -7.56 12.96
CA PHE A 112 8.08 -7.23 13.22
C PHE A 112 7.88 -5.78 13.66
N CYS A 113 8.69 -4.87 13.10
CA CYS A 113 8.47 -3.44 13.25
C CYS A 113 7.25 -3.03 12.43
N SER A 114 6.32 -2.31 13.04
CA SER A 114 5.09 -1.87 12.39
C SER A 114 4.77 -0.41 12.62
N ALA A 115 4.18 0.19 11.58
CA ALA A 115 3.52 1.49 11.66
C ALA A 115 2.03 1.31 11.40
N LEU A 116 1.21 1.56 12.41
CA LEU A 116 -0.24 1.49 12.36
C LEU A 116 -0.81 2.90 12.20
N PHE A 117 -1.56 3.11 11.14
CA PHE A 117 -2.38 4.29 10.92
C PHE A 117 -3.85 3.97 11.18
N LEU A 118 -4.52 4.85 11.92
CA LEU A 118 -5.93 4.70 12.25
C LEU A 118 -6.67 6.03 12.02
N ASN A 119 -7.80 5.97 11.30
CA ASN A 119 -8.73 7.08 11.12
C ASN A 119 -10.18 6.54 11.08
N PRO A 120 -11.21 7.39 10.86
CA PRO A 120 -12.60 6.91 10.77
C PRO A 120 -12.89 5.99 9.58
N ASP A 121 -12.08 6.04 8.52
CA ASP A 121 -12.28 5.26 7.30
C ASP A 121 -11.74 3.81 7.43
N GLY A 122 -10.79 3.60 8.35
CA GLY A 122 -10.29 2.27 8.65
C GLY A 122 -8.92 2.27 9.30
N ILE A 123 -8.23 1.14 9.14
CA ILE A 123 -6.93 0.87 9.73
C ILE A 123 -5.97 0.45 8.61
N LEU A 124 -4.75 0.96 8.64
CA LEU A 124 -3.67 0.55 7.74
C LEU A 124 -2.42 0.26 8.56
N ARG A 125 -1.85 -0.92 8.40
CA ARG A 125 -0.57 -1.30 8.99
C ARG A 125 0.47 -1.52 7.92
N LEU A 126 1.64 -0.96 8.17
CA LEU A 126 2.85 -1.17 7.40
C LEU A 126 3.74 -2.07 8.25
N SER A 127 3.97 -3.31 7.81
CA SER A 127 4.79 -4.30 8.51
C SER A 127 6.13 -4.46 7.82
N GLY A 128 7.20 -4.31 8.59
CA GLY A 128 8.54 -4.66 8.19
C GLY A 128 8.80 -6.18 8.28
N PRO A 129 10.02 -6.62 7.92
CA PRO A 129 10.44 -8.02 7.93
C PRO A 129 10.35 -8.67 9.31
N GLY A 130 10.30 -10.01 9.36
CA GLY A 130 10.38 -10.78 10.62
C GLY A 130 10.06 -12.26 10.45
N GLY A 131 10.54 -13.10 11.39
CA GLY A 131 10.20 -14.52 11.42
C GLY A 131 10.67 -15.30 10.19
N GLY A 132 11.76 -14.85 9.55
CA GLY A 132 12.30 -15.41 8.30
C GLY A 132 11.67 -14.86 7.01
N TYR A 133 10.68 -13.97 7.09
CA TYR A 133 10.17 -13.24 5.92
C TYR A 133 10.90 -11.92 5.75
N GLU A 134 11.60 -11.78 4.61
CA GLU A 134 12.40 -10.59 4.26
C GLU A 134 11.60 -9.45 3.61
N GLY A 135 10.36 -9.73 3.20
CA GLY A 135 9.50 -8.74 2.57
C GLY A 135 8.87 -7.78 3.57
N ALA A 136 7.97 -6.96 3.06
CA ALA A 136 7.09 -6.12 3.86
C ALA A 136 5.63 -6.39 3.52
N MET A 137 4.71 -5.82 4.29
CA MET A 137 3.28 -5.98 4.06
C MET A 137 2.51 -4.69 4.33
N LEU A 138 1.53 -4.42 3.47
CA LEU A 138 0.48 -3.44 3.69
C LEU A 138 -0.79 -4.17 4.07
N THR A 139 -1.29 -3.96 5.29
CA THR A 139 -2.53 -4.59 5.74
C THR A 139 -3.59 -3.54 6.01
N PHE A 140 -4.75 -3.71 5.37
CA PHE A 140 -5.90 -2.83 5.47
C PHE A 140 -7.02 -3.54 6.20
N TRP A 141 -7.61 -2.89 7.21
CA TRP A 141 -8.84 -3.36 7.85
C TRP A 141 -9.95 -2.34 7.67
N GLY A 142 -11.12 -2.83 7.29
CA GLY A 142 -12.29 -2.00 7.02
C GLY A 142 -13.58 -2.77 7.17
N ARG A 143 -14.68 -2.03 7.34
CA ARG A 143 -16.02 -2.60 7.56
C ARG A 143 -16.60 -3.24 6.30
N ASP A 144 -16.28 -2.69 5.14
CA ASP A 144 -16.81 -3.13 3.83
C ASP A 144 -15.89 -4.13 3.10
N ILE A 145 -14.75 -4.46 3.73
CA ILE A 145 -13.86 -5.52 3.30
C ILE A 145 -14.54 -6.88 3.54
N PRO A 146 -14.58 -7.79 2.54
CA PRO A 146 -15.18 -9.11 2.71
C PRO A 146 -14.53 -9.91 3.84
N ARG A 147 -15.36 -10.72 4.51
CA ARG A 147 -14.97 -11.55 5.67
C ARG A 147 -15.11 -13.03 5.31
N PRO A 148 -14.14 -13.60 4.58
CA PRO A 148 -14.20 -15.00 4.19
C PRO A 148 -14.00 -15.89 5.43
N ALA A 149 -14.61 -17.08 5.42
CA ALA A 149 -14.49 -18.06 6.51
C ALA A 149 -13.05 -18.60 6.67
N ALA A 150 -12.27 -18.58 5.60
CA ALA A 150 -10.85 -18.91 5.60
C ALA A 150 -10.08 -17.86 4.78
N ALA A 151 -8.82 -17.62 5.14
CA ALA A 151 -7.95 -16.75 4.37
C ALA A 151 -7.81 -17.26 2.94
N ARG A 152 -7.82 -16.35 1.97
CA ARG A 152 -7.75 -16.67 0.55
C ARG A 152 -7.00 -15.61 -0.23
N THR A 153 -6.36 -16.02 -1.31
CA THR A 153 -5.79 -15.09 -2.28
C THR A 153 -6.88 -14.49 -3.17
N VAL A 154 -6.82 -13.19 -3.41
CA VAL A 154 -7.75 -12.45 -4.26
C VAL A 154 -6.99 -11.47 -5.18
N ARG A 155 -7.66 -11.05 -6.25
CA ARG A 155 -7.20 -9.96 -7.12
C ARG A 155 -7.93 -8.68 -6.71
N VAL A 156 -7.17 -7.63 -6.45
CA VAL A 156 -7.73 -6.33 -6.06
C VAL A 156 -7.22 -5.24 -6.98
N LYS A 157 -8.04 -4.21 -7.19
CA LYS A 157 -7.57 -2.96 -7.80
C LYS A 157 -7.11 -2.04 -6.68
N LEU A 158 -5.83 -1.69 -6.68
CA LEU A 158 -5.19 -0.74 -5.78
C LEU A 158 -4.98 0.57 -6.53
N ALA A 159 -5.54 1.66 -6.02
CA ALA A 159 -5.25 3.00 -6.52
C ALA A 159 -4.53 3.80 -5.42
N GLN A 160 -3.50 4.52 -5.80
CA GLN A 160 -2.77 5.44 -4.93
C GLN A 160 -3.03 6.88 -5.37
N SER A 161 -3.17 7.81 -4.44
CA SER A 161 -3.54 9.19 -4.76
C SER A 161 -2.46 9.97 -5.52
N ASP A 162 -1.21 9.51 -5.44
CA ASP A 162 -0.05 10.08 -6.16
C ASP A 162 0.24 9.37 -7.49
N ASP A 163 -0.51 8.32 -7.82
CA ASP A 163 -0.34 7.57 -9.06
C ASP A 163 -1.12 8.23 -10.21
N THR A 164 -0.41 8.60 -11.26
CA THR A 164 -0.97 9.18 -12.49
C THR A 164 -1.29 8.11 -13.55
N GLY A 165 -0.82 6.87 -13.35
CA GLY A 165 -1.08 5.71 -14.22
C GLY A 165 -2.42 5.00 -13.95
N GLY A 166 -3.10 5.34 -12.86
CA GLY A 166 -4.42 4.80 -12.49
C GLY A 166 -4.36 3.48 -11.70
N PRO A 167 -5.53 2.89 -11.36
CA PRO A 167 -5.58 1.73 -10.48
C PRO A 167 -4.86 0.50 -11.05
N GLN A 168 -3.97 -0.09 -10.25
CA GLN A 168 -3.22 -1.30 -10.58
C GLN A 168 -3.93 -2.54 -10.05
N THR A 169 -3.89 -3.64 -10.80
CA THR A 169 -4.42 -4.91 -10.26
C THR A 169 -3.29 -5.67 -9.56
N VAL A 170 -3.45 -5.94 -8.27
CA VAL A 170 -2.44 -6.62 -7.43
C VAL A 170 -3.01 -7.83 -6.71
N THR A 171 -2.13 -8.75 -6.31
CA THR A 171 -2.50 -9.98 -5.62
C THR A 171 -2.49 -9.67 -4.14
N ALA A 172 -3.55 -10.03 -3.44
CA ALA A 172 -3.69 -9.76 -2.02
C ALA A 172 -4.23 -11.00 -1.30
N PHE A 173 -4.05 -11.03 0.01
CA PHE A 173 -4.70 -11.97 0.90
C PHE A 173 -5.92 -11.31 1.51
N ASN A 174 -7.09 -11.95 1.38
CA ASN A 174 -8.30 -11.55 2.07
C ASN A 174 -8.60 -12.55 3.18
N TYR A 175 -8.68 -12.05 4.41
CA TYR A 175 -8.97 -12.84 5.60
C TYR A 175 -9.90 -12.08 6.53
N THR A 176 -10.44 -12.80 7.52
CA THR A 176 -11.23 -12.20 8.59
C THR A 176 -10.34 -12.08 9.81
N GLN A 177 -10.22 -10.88 10.33
CA GLN A 177 -9.53 -10.65 11.58
C GLN A 177 -10.26 -11.32 12.75
N PRO A 178 -9.57 -12.11 13.59
CA PRO A 178 -10.17 -12.64 14.82
C PRO A 178 -10.59 -11.52 15.80
N GLY A 179 -11.79 -11.62 16.39
CA GLY A 179 -12.32 -10.66 17.38
C GLY A 179 -13.86 -10.55 17.36
N GLU A 180 -14.46 -9.93 18.38
CA GLU A 180 -15.93 -9.92 18.61
C GLU A 180 -16.79 -9.43 17.43
N GLN A 181 -16.28 -8.54 16.59
CA GLN A 181 -17.02 -8.06 15.40
C GLN A 181 -16.41 -8.48 14.05
N GLY A 182 -15.27 -9.20 14.08
CA GLY A 182 -14.49 -9.66 12.94
C GLY A 182 -14.38 -8.65 11.79
N TRP A 183 -13.28 -7.92 11.68
CA TRP A 183 -13.07 -6.99 10.56
C TRP A 183 -12.57 -7.76 9.34
N GLY A 184 -13.01 -7.35 8.14
CA GLY A 184 -12.40 -7.85 6.91
C GLY A 184 -11.01 -7.22 6.74
N ALA A 185 -10.05 -8.01 6.29
CA ALA A 185 -8.69 -7.58 6.05
C ALA A 185 -8.25 -7.85 4.61
N ILE A 186 -7.44 -6.95 4.06
CA ILE A 186 -6.69 -7.13 2.82
C ILE A 186 -5.22 -6.89 3.11
N ALA A 187 -4.38 -7.91 2.93
CA ALA A 187 -2.93 -7.80 3.05
C ALA A 187 -2.27 -7.91 1.67
N ILE A 188 -1.40 -6.95 1.34
CA ILE A 188 -0.66 -6.87 0.09
C ILE A 188 0.82 -6.99 0.42
N ALA A 189 1.46 -8.03 -0.13
CA ALA A 189 2.90 -8.20 0.02
C ALA A 189 3.66 -7.14 -0.78
N VAL A 190 4.69 -6.58 -0.15
CA VAL A 190 5.61 -5.60 -0.75
C VAL A 190 6.98 -6.26 -0.89
N PRO A 191 7.72 -6.05 -2.00
CA PRO A 191 8.96 -6.79 -2.28
C PRO A 191 10.03 -6.69 -1.18
N SER A 192 10.14 -5.54 -0.50
CA SER A 192 11.04 -5.38 0.64
C SER A 192 10.64 -4.21 1.54
N ALA A 193 11.24 -4.16 2.73
CA ALA A 193 11.11 -3.03 3.66
C ALA A 193 11.61 -1.71 3.06
N ASP A 194 12.73 -1.74 2.33
CA ASP A 194 13.27 -0.56 1.66
C ASP A 194 12.30 -0.05 0.60
N ALA A 195 11.67 -0.97 -0.14
CA ALA A 195 10.65 -0.67 -1.11
C ALA A 195 9.44 0.03 -0.45
N LEU A 196 8.95 -0.51 0.66
CA LEU A 196 7.88 0.11 1.46
C LEU A 196 8.28 1.52 1.92
N LEU A 197 9.44 1.66 2.56
CA LEU A 197 9.91 2.91 3.15
C LEU A 197 10.18 4.00 2.10
N ALA A 198 10.71 3.63 0.93
CA ALA A 198 11.01 4.55 -0.16
C ALA A 198 9.73 5.20 -0.74
N ASN A 199 8.60 4.50 -0.67
CA ASN A 199 7.31 4.95 -1.22
C ASN A 199 6.38 5.60 -0.20
N MET A 200 6.84 5.75 1.04
CA MET A 200 6.11 6.54 2.02
C MET A 200 6.34 8.03 1.76
N ILE A 201 5.28 8.71 1.33
CA ILE A 201 5.18 10.17 1.30
C ILE A 201 4.31 10.68 2.43
N ASP A 202 4.35 11.99 2.66
CA ASP A 202 3.73 12.58 3.85
C ASP A 202 2.21 12.46 3.83
N ASP A 203 1.60 12.70 2.67
CA ASP A 203 0.17 12.55 2.44
C ASP A 203 -0.09 11.56 1.30
N LEU A 204 -0.69 10.42 1.62
CA LEU A 204 -1.01 9.39 0.63
C LEU A 204 -2.38 8.78 0.90
N GLY A 205 -3.16 8.61 -0.16
CA GLY A 205 -4.43 7.90 -0.16
C GLY A 205 -4.32 6.56 -0.88
N PHE A 206 -5.03 5.56 -0.35
CA PHE A 206 -5.20 4.26 -0.95
C PHE A 206 -6.68 3.98 -1.15
N THR A 207 -7.04 3.46 -2.31
CA THR A 207 -8.37 2.89 -2.57
C THR A 207 -8.20 1.45 -3.02
N ILE A 208 -8.95 0.54 -2.40
CA ILE A 208 -8.97 -0.87 -2.79
C ILE A 208 -10.36 -1.23 -3.27
N ALA A 209 -10.43 -1.86 -4.43
CA ALA A 209 -11.66 -2.44 -4.96
C ALA A 209 -11.53 -3.94 -5.26
N ILE A 210 -12.59 -4.68 -4.96
CA ILE A 210 -12.77 -6.10 -5.28
C ILE A 210 -14.00 -6.20 -6.17
N ASP A 211 -13.89 -6.87 -7.31
CA ASP A 211 -14.99 -6.99 -8.29
C ASP A 211 -15.59 -5.63 -8.68
N ASN A 212 -14.72 -4.63 -8.89
CA ASN A 212 -15.06 -3.22 -9.17
C ASN A 212 -15.87 -2.49 -8.09
N ARG A 213 -16.06 -3.08 -6.91
CA ARG A 213 -16.64 -2.42 -5.75
C ARG A 213 -15.53 -1.96 -4.81
N GLN A 214 -15.49 -0.67 -4.51
CA GLN A 214 -14.61 -0.14 -3.47
C GLN A 214 -14.95 -0.78 -2.11
N VAL A 215 -13.92 -1.29 -1.43
CA VAL A 215 -14.06 -1.95 -0.12
C VAL A 215 -13.36 -1.19 1.00
N ILE A 216 -12.42 -0.32 0.66
CA ILE A 216 -11.81 0.65 1.58
C ILE A 216 -11.23 1.82 0.79
N ALA A 217 -11.32 3.02 1.34
CA ALA A 217 -10.54 4.17 0.92
C ALA A 217 -9.98 4.83 2.19
N ILE A 218 -8.66 4.91 2.31
CA ILE A 218 -8.00 5.45 3.49
C ILE A 218 -6.92 6.43 3.06
N ARG A 219 -6.81 7.56 3.77
CA ARG A 219 -5.77 8.55 3.53
C ARG A 219 -5.05 8.84 4.83
N TRP A 220 -3.72 8.84 4.76
CA TRP A 220 -2.88 9.33 5.85
C TRP A 220 -2.31 10.71 5.56
N SER A 221 -1.87 11.34 6.64
CA SER A 221 -0.99 12.51 6.68
C SER A 221 0.16 12.21 7.66
N ASN A 222 1.21 13.03 7.70
CA ASN A 222 2.39 12.82 8.56
C ASN A 222 3.13 11.49 8.30
N GLY A 223 3.00 10.95 7.09
CA GLY A 223 3.60 9.68 6.69
C GLY A 223 5.13 9.68 6.77
N LEU A 224 5.80 10.81 6.54
CA LEU A 224 7.26 10.89 6.62
C LEU A 224 7.76 10.70 8.06
N SER A 225 7.04 11.24 9.05
CA SER A 225 7.37 11.02 10.46
C SER A 225 7.21 9.56 10.85
N ALA A 226 6.15 8.91 10.38
CA ALA A 226 5.93 7.48 10.60
C ALA A 226 7.01 6.63 9.92
N ARG A 227 7.38 6.96 8.67
CA ARG A 227 8.46 6.32 7.91
C ARG A 227 9.77 6.36 8.68
N ASP A 228 10.17 7.53 9.19
CA ASP A 228 11.47 7.69 9.85
C ASP A 228 11.53 6.87 11.15
N ARG A 229 10.43 6.82 11.90
CA ARG A 229 10.30 5.98 13.09
C ARG A 229 10.31 4.48 12.76
N LEU A 230 9.60 4.08 11.71
CA LEU A 230 9.56 2.69 11.26
C LEU A 230 10.96 2.25 10.78
N LYS A 231 11.62 3.08 9.97
CA LYS A 231 12.98 2.87 9.52
C LYS A 231 13.95 2.71 10.68
N ALA A 232 13.87 3.57 11.69
CA ALA A 232 14.72 3.47 12.88
C ALA A 232 14.49 2.17 13.70
N CYS A 233 13.29 1.58 13.61
CA CYS A 233 13.02 0.27 14.19
C CYS A 233 13.67 -0.83 13.35
N VAL A 234 13.36 -0.89 12.04
CA VAL A 234 13.84 -1.93 11.12
C VAL A 234 15.37 -1.97 11.04
N GLN A 235 16.03 -0.81 11.10
CA GLN A 235 17.49 -0.71 11.05
C GLN A 235 18.23 -1.32 12.25
N ARG A 236 17.50 -1.72 13.32
CA ARG A 236 18.10 -2.46 14.44
C ARG A 236 18.38 -3.91 14.09
N ARG A 237 17.87 -4.39 12.96
CA ARG A 237 18.14 -5.73 12.46
C ARG A 237 19.62 -5.84 12.11
N SER A 238 20.34 -6.66 12.88
CA SER A 238 21.72 -7.02 12.60
C SER A 238 21.80 -7.63 11.19
N LYS A 239 22.76 -7.18 10.37
CA LYS A 239 23.09 -7.87 9.11
C LYS A 239 23.79 -9.18 9.38
#